data_AF-A0A9Q9YPV6-F1
#
_entry.id   AF-A0A9Q9YPV6-F1
#
_cell.length_a   1.000
_cell.length_b   1.000
_cell.length_c   1.000
_cell.angle_alpha   90.00
_cell.angle_beta   90.00
_cell.angle_gamma   90.00
#
_symmetry.space_group_name_H-M   'P 1'
#
loop_
_entity.id
_entity.type
_entity.pdbx_description
1 polymer ?
#
loop_
_entity_poly.entity_id
_entity_poly.type
_entity_poly.pdbx_seq_one_letter_code
_entity_poly.pdbx_strand_id
1 'polypeptide(L)'
;MRANISDLTENIDLFFTKNNQDGEASCVSWDGKGQLNWTTFGCETETFDNNTIKCSCSHLTCFAVLMNLPDVKITELNQESLTFISSIGCGILIFFLSVALFMHFLLRVANTGDNAACIFIALLLHYSMLASFTWFFIQALHMYLWLIRQNVSITNYMRKITVLGWAAP
;
A
#
# COMPACT_ATOMS: atom_id res chain seq x y z
N MET A 1 -21.37 5.05 29.42
CA MET A 1 -20.60 4.47 30.55
C MET A 1 -20.04 3.14 30.10
N ARG A 2 -18.73 3.05 29.86
CA ARG A 2 -18.05 1.78 29.59
C ARG A 2 -17.35 1.41 30.89
N ALA A 3 -17.71 0.28 31.49
CA ALA A 3 -17.07 -0.18 32.72
C ALA A 3 -15.66 -0.68 32.39
N ASN A 4 -14.65 -0.19 33.10
CA ASN A 4 -13.29 -0.73 33.04
C ASN A 4 -13.16 -1.73 34.20
N ILE A 5 -13.16 -3.02 33.89
CA ILE A 5 -13.03 -4.08 34.89
C ILE A 5 -11.58 -4.54 34.84
N SER A 6 -10.83 -4.23 35.91
CA SER A 6 -9.43 -4.60 36.12
C SER A 6 -9.27 -5.40 37.41
N ASP A 7 -8.10 -6.01 37.59
CA ASP A 7 -7.74 -6.82 38.76
C ASP A 7 -8.65 -8.03 38.98
N LEU A 8 -8.91 -8.79 37.90
CA LEU A 8 -9.60 -10.06 38.02
C LEU A 8 -8.79 -11.04 38.88
N THR A 9 -9.47 -11.80 39.73
CA THR A 9 -8.85 -12.86 40.57
C THR A 9 -8.31 -14.02 39.73
N GLU A 10 -8.90 -14.25 38.55
CA GLU A 10 -8.40 -15.17 37.53
C GLU A 10 -8.17 -14.40 36.23
N ASN A 11 -6.98 -14.58 35.64
CA ASN A 11 -6.66 -13.96 34.36
C ASN A 11 -7.43 -14.62 33.21
N ILE A 12 -7.71 -13.85 32.18
CA ILE A 12 -8.33 -14.34 30.95
C ILE A 12 -7.23 -14.75 29.99
N ASP A 13 -7.25 -16.02 29.60
CA ASP A 13 -6.31 -16.60 28.65
C ASP A 13 -6.92 -16.64 27.24
N LEU A 14 -6.24 -16.02 26.28
CA LEU A 14 -6.59 -16.02 24.86
C LEU A 14 -5.53 -16.75 24.04
N PHE A 15 -5.95 -17.60 23.11
CA PHE A 15 -5.06 -18.41 22.29
C PHE A 15 -5.17 -18.01 20.82
N PHE A 16 -4.03 -17.69 20.21
CA PHE A 16 -3.94 -17.29 18.80
C PHE A 16 -2.97 -18.19 18.06
N THR A 17 -3.43 -18.78 16.95
CA THR A 17 -2.58 -19.63 16.11
C THR A 17 -1.75 -18.77 15.15
N LYS A 18 -0.43 -18.82 15.31
CA LYS A 18 0.57 -18.24 14.41
C LYS A 18 0.76 -19.16 13.22
N ASN A 19 0.63 -18.63 12.00
CA ASN A 19 0.79 -19.42 10.78
C ASN A 19 2.26 -19.45 10.34
N ASN A 20 3.14 -20.08 11.14
CA ASN A 20 4.56 -20.34 10.84
C ASN A 20 5.39 -19.12 10.37
N GLN A 21 4.94 -17.91 10.69
CA GLN A 21 5.68 -16.67 10.42
C GLN A 21 6.64 -16.42 11.57
N ASP A 22 7.88 -16.03 11.33
CA ASP A 22 8.89 -15.78 12.38
C ASP A 22 8.72 -14.42 13.11
N GLY A 23 7.48 -13.89 13.16
CA GLY A 23 7.14 -12.62 13.82
C GLY A 23 7.20 -12.65 15.34
N GLU A 24 7.78 -11.64 16.00
CA GLU A 24 7.58 -11.43 17.43
C GLU A 24 6.16 -10.91 17.64
N ALA A 25 5.35 -11.63 18.40
CA ALA A 25 3.97 -11.23 18.69
C ALA A 25 3.90 -10.56 20.07
N SER A 26 3.10 -9.51 20.19
CA SER A 26 2.85 -8.79 21.44
C SER A 26 1.35 -8.60 21.64
N CYS A 27 0.85 -9.06 22.79
CA CYS A 27 -0.53 -8.89 23.21
C CYS A 27 -0.73 -7.48 23.77
N VAL A 28 -1.70 -6.74 23.23
CA VAL A 28 -2.04 -5.39 23.68
C VAL A 28 -3.53 -5.27 23.98
N SER A 29 -3.85 -4.31 24.83
CA SER A 29 -5.21 -3.96 25.19
C SER A 29 -5.45 -2.45 25.07
N TRP A 30 -6.72 -2.10 24.89
CA TRP A 30 -7.16 -0.72 24.78
C TRP A 30 -7.25 -0.01 26.13
N ASP A 31 -6.67 1.19 26.26
CA ASP A 31 -6.60 1.92 27.54
C ASP A 31 -7.91 2.60 28.00
N GLY A 32 -8.90 2.72 27.12
CA GLY A 32 -10.22 3.28 27.46
C GLY A 32 -10.29 4.81 27.61
N LYS A 33 -9.20 5.56 27.42
CA LYS A 33 -9.10 7.02 27.65
C LYS A 33 -9.58 7.89 26.47
N GLY A 34 -10.16 7.27 25.44
CA GLY A 34 -10.73 7.94 24.28
C GLY A 34 -9.73 8.29 23.15
N GLN A 35 -8.43 8.11 23.39
CA GLN A 35 -7.38 8.26 22.38
C GLN A 35 -6.91 6.89 21.88
N LEU A 36 -6.48 6.81 20.61
CA LEU A 36 -6.06 5.56 19.94
C LEU A 36 -4.73 4.99 20.44
N ASN A 37 -4.72 4.57 21.70
CA ASN A 37 -3.54 4.14 22.43
C ASN A 37 -3.66 2.68 22.88
N TRP A 38 -2.83 1.84 22.27
CA TRP A 38 -2.68 0.42 22.61
C TRP A 38 -1.61 0.27 23.69
N THR A 39 -1.90 -0.51 24.73
CA THR A 39 -1.00 -0.69 25.87
C THR A 39 -0.83 -2.16 26.18
N THR A 40 0.32 -2.56 26.72
CA THR A 40 0.56 -3.92 27.23
C THR A 40 0.18 -4.05 28.72
N PHE A 41 -0.50 -3.05 29.28
CA PHE A 41 -0.76 -2.97 30.71
C PHE A 41 -1.68 -4.11 31.16
N GLY A 42 -1.21 -4.94 32.10
CA GLY A 42 -1.98 -6.07 32.64
C GLY A 42 -2.23 -7.20 31.63
N CYS A 43 -1.45 -7.28 30.56
CA CYS A 43 -1.45 -8.39 29.61
C CYS A 43 -0.03 -8.93 29.42
N GLU A 44 0.16 -10.23 29.62
CA GLU A 44 1.40 -10.94 29.37
C GLU A 44 1.30 -11.78 28.09
N THR A 45 2.37 -11.75 27.29
CA THR A 45 2.46 -12.51 26.05
C THR A 45 3.37 -13.71 26.28
N GLU A 46 2.80 -14.90 26.22
CA GLU A 46 3.52 -16.17 26.36
C GLU A 46 3.42 -16.98 25.06
N THR A 47 4.48 -17.71 24.75
CA THR A 47 4.46 -18.70 23.67
C THR A 47 4.13 -20.05 24.29
N PHE A 48 2.91 -20.52 24.08
CA PHE A 48 2.45 -21.79 24.66
C PHE A 48 2.94 -22.99 23.83
N ASP A 49 2.93 -22.85 22.50
CA ASP A 49 3.48 -23.80 21.54
C ASP A 49 4.19 -23.04 20.41
N ASN A 50 4.99 -23.74 19.60
CA ASN A 50 5.67 -23.17 18.42
C ASN A 50 4.73 -22.39 17.47
N ASN A 51 3.45 -22.76 17.44
CA ASN A 51 2.40 -22.16 16.61
C ASN A 51 1.28 -21.48 17.40
N THR A 52 1.34 -21.41 18.74
CA THR A 52 0.25 -20.84 19.55
C THR A 52 0.77 -19.80 20.53
N ILE A 53 0.28 -18.57 20.36
CA ILE A 53 0.53 -17.44 21.25
C ILE A 53 -0.59 -17.42 22.29
N LYS A 54 -0.21 -17.40 23.57
CA LYS A 54 -1.10 -17.25 24.72
C LYS A 54 -0.99 -15.83 25.25
N CYS A 55 -2.11 -15.11 25.30
CA CYS A 55 -2.20 -13.81 25.95
C CYS A 55 -2.95 -13.98 27.28
N SER A 56 -2.29 -13.69 28.40
CA SER A 56 -2.89 -13.71 29.74
C SER A 56 -3.14 -12.29 30.22
N CYS A 57 -4.40 -11.91 30.41
CA CYS A 57 -4.76 -10.53 30.78
C CYS A 57 -5.59 -10.46 32.06
N SER A 58 -5.35 -9.43 32.89
CA SER A 58 -6.01 -9.21 34.19
C SER A 58 -7.21 -8.25 34.14
N HIS A 59 -7.70 -7.91 32.95
CA HIS A 59 -8.79 -6.93 32.73
C HIS A 59 -9.69 -7.34 31.56
N LEU A 60 -10.92 -6.81 31.50
CA LEU A 60 -11.92 -7.10 30.44
C LEU A 60 -12.06 -5.92 29.47
N THR A 61 -11.08 -5.70 28.59
CA THR A 61 -11.14 -4.67 27.53
C THR A 61 -10.95 -5.27 26.14
N CYS A 62 -11.04 -4.47 25.09
CA CYS A 62 -10.79 -4.95 23.72
C CYS A 62 -9.31 -5.27 23.55
N PHE A 63 -8.99 -6.53 23.23
CA PHE A 63 -7.63 -7.01 23.00
C PHE A 63 -7.28 -7.05 21.52
N ALA A 64 -6.00 -6.90 21.22
CA ALA A 64 -5.42 -7.16 19.91
C ALA A 64 -4.06 -7.84 20.06
N VAL A 65 -3.68 -8.64 19.06
CA VAL A 65 -2.33 -9.19 18.96
C VAL A 65 -1.62 -8.44 17.84
N LEU A 66 -0.54 -7.73 18.19
CA LEU A 66 0.35 -7.13 17.20
C LEU A 66 1.39 -8.17 16.81
N MET A 67 1.54 -8.43 15.52
CA MET A 67 2.69 -9.16 15.00
C MET A 67 3.72 -8.16 14.48
N ASN A 68 4.89 -8.16 15.10
CA ASN A 68 6.08 -7.53 14.57
C ASN A 68 6.80 -8.57 13.71
N LEU A 69 6.63 -8.50 12.38
CA LEU A 69 7.36 -9.37 11.47
C LEU A 69 8.83 -8.93 11.52
N PRO A 70 9.82 -9.81 11.80
CA PRO A 70 11.23 -9.43 11.76
C PRO A 70 11.46 -8.80 10.39
N ASP A 71 12.17 -7.68 10.38
CA ASP A 71 12.47 -6.88 9.20
C ASP A 71 13.08 -7.74 8.09
N VAL A 72 12.24 -8.42 7.31
CA VAL A 72 12.57 -8.69 5.93
C VAL A 72 12.80 -7.29 5.37
N LYS A 73 13.94 -7.06 4.73
CA LYS A 73 14.34 -5.84 4.00
C LYS A 73 13.35 -5.47 2.88
N ILE A 74 12.07 -5.34 3.22
CA ILE A 74 10.92 -5.08 2.38
C ILE A 74 10.65 -3.58 2.31
N THR A 75 11.18 -2.80 3.25
CA THR A 75 10.82 -1.38 3.39
C THR A 75 11.71 -0.44 2.57
N GLU A 76 12.91 -0.85 2.12
CA GLU A 76 13.78 0.03 1.33
C GLU A 76 13.74 -0.23 -0.19
N LEU A 77 13.64 -1.49 -0.64
CA LEU A 77 13.63 -1.79 -2.09
C LEU A 77 12.26 -1.59 -2.77
N ASN A 78 11.16 -1.85 -2.06
CA ASN A 78 9.82 -1.66 -2.63
C ASN A 78 9.41 -0.18 -2.67
N GLN A 79 9.78 0.61 -1.67
CA GLN A 79 9.40 2.03 -1.60
C GLN A 79 10.01 2.85 -2.75
N GLU A 80 11.27 2.57 -3.10
CA GLU A 80 11.97 3.20 -4.23
C GLU A 80 11.31 2.84 -5.57
N SER A 81 10.93 1.56 -5.75
CA SER A 81 10.39 1.05 -7.01
C SER A 81 9.02 1.63 -7.37
N LEU A 82 8.10 1.73 -6.39
CA LEU A 82 6.76 2.26 -6.61
C LEU A 82 6.77 3.79 -6.82
N THR A 83 7.63 4.49 -6.09
CA THR A 83 7.77 5.95 -6.21
C THR A 83 8.35 6.34 -7.57
N PHE A 84 9.33 5.56 -8.05
CA PHE A 84 9.93 5.75 -9.37
C PHE A 84 8.93 5.58 -10.51
N ILE A 85 8.11 4.52 -10.49
CA ILE A 85 7.10 4.27 -11.54
C ILE A 85 6.03 5.36 -11.56
N SER A 86 5.54 5.76 -10.37
CA SER A 86 4.56 6.85 -10.23
C SER A 86 5.11 8.19 -10.73
N SER A 87 6.37 8.49 -10.39
CA SER A 87 7.06 9.71 -10.83
C SER A 87 7.15 9.80 -12.36
N ILE A 88 7.50 8.69 -13.03
CA ILE A 88 7.56 8.64 -14.50
C ILE A 88 6.17 8.86 -15.12
N GLY A 89 5.14 8.19 -14.60
CA GLY A 89 3.77 8.32 -15.11
C GLY A 89 3.25 9.76 -15.02
N CYS A 90 3.46 10.41 -13.88
CA CYS A 90 3.08 11.82 -13.67
C CYS A 90 3.91 12.77 -14.54
N GLY A 91 5.22 12.53 -14.67
CA GLY A 91 6.12 13.36 -15.47
C GLY A 91 5.75 13.37 -16.96
N ILE A 92 5.44 12.19 -17.52
CA ILE A 92 5.02 12.05 -18.92
C ILE A 92 3.70 12.80 -19.17
N LEU A 93 2.73 12.67 -18.26
CA LEU A 93 1.44 13.34 -18.38
C LEU A 93 1.59 14.86 -18.36
N ILE A 94 2.34 15.40 -17.40
CA ILE A 94 2.58 16.84 -17.26
C ILE A 94 3.30 17.40 -18.50
N PHE A 95 4.28 16.66 -19.03
CA PHE A 95 5.00 17.07 -20.22
C PHE A 95 4.06 17.20 -21.43
N PHE A 96 3.28 16.17 -21.74
CA PHE A 96 2.37 16.21 -22.89
C PHE A 96 1.25 17.23 -22.72
N LEU A 97 0.75 17.42 -21.49
CA LEU A 97 -0.24 18.47 -21.21
C LEU A 97 0.34 19.87 -21.44
N SER A 98 1.58 20.12 -21.03
CA SER A 98 2.22 21.42 -21.24
C SER A 98 2.46 21.73 -22.71
N VAL A 99 2.89 20.74 -23.51
CA VAL A 99 3.04 20.87 -24.96
C VAL A 99 1.68 21.14 -25.63
N ALA A 100 0.63 20.43 -25.24
CA ALA A 100 -0.72 20.63 -25.78
C ALA A 100 -1.24 22.05 -25.51
N LEU A 101 -1.06 22.55 -24.28
CA LEU A 101 -1.46 23.91 -23.91
C LEU A 101 -0.66 24.98 -24.66
N PHE A 102 0.66 24.79 -24.77
CA PHE A 102 1.53 25.71 -25.49
C PHE A 102 1.16 25.80 -26.97
N MET A 103 0.95 24.66 -27.63
CA MET A 103 0.55 24.63 -29.03
C MET A 103 -0.84 25.23 -29.24
N HIS A 104 -1.80 24.93 -28.37
CA HIS A 104 -3.14 25.54 -28.44
C HIS A 104 -3.09 27.07 -28.26
N PHE A 105 -2.21 27.57 -27.39
CA PHE A 105 -1.95 29.01 -27.25
C PHE A 105 -1.36 29.60 -28.55
N LEU A 106 -0.36 28.94 -29.16
CA LEU A 106 0.23 29.40 -30.42
C LEU A 106 -0.76 29.39 -31.58
N LEU A 107 -1.57 28.34 -31.75
CA LEU A 107 -2.61 28.25 -32.76
C LEU A 107 -3.62 29.39 -32.62
N ARG A 108 -4.00 29.71 -31.38
CA ARG A 108 -4.90 30.82 -31.06
C ARG A 108 -4.28 32.18 -31.39
N VAL A 109 -3.00 32.39 -31.10
CA VAL A 109 -2.31 33.66 -31.37
C VAL A 109 -2.00 33.85 -32.86
N ALA A 110 -1.60 32.78 -33.54
CA ALA A 110 -1.25 32.79 -34.95
C ALA A 110 -2.47 32.79 -35.87
N ASN A 111 -3.67 32.61 -35.31
CA ASN A 111 -4.95 32.50 -36.03
C ASN A 111 -4.87 31.49 -37.20
N THR A 112 -4.08 30.44 -37.01
CA THR A 112 -3.81 29.40 -38.00
C THR A 112 -4.91 28.35 -37.89
N GLY A 113 -5.72 28.22 -38.94
CA GLY A 113 -6.74 27.19 -39.06
C GLY A 113 -6.15 25.81 -39.37
N ASP A 114 -5.01 25.46 -38.78
CA ASP A 114 -4.33 24.20 -39.04
C ASP A 114 -4.98 23.07 -38.22
N ASN A 115 -6.00 22.48 -38.84
CA ASN A 115 -6.73 21.35 -38.28
C ASN A 115 -5.83 20.11 -38.09
N ALA A 116 -4.76 19.96 -38.85
CA ALA A 116 -3.86 18.81 -38.73
C ALA A 116 -3.05 18.87 -37.42
N ALA A 117 -2.56 20.05 -37.05
CA ALA A 117 -1.88 20.26 -35.79
C ALA A 117 -2.80 20.00 -34.58
N CYS A 118 -4.05 20.47 -34.64
CA CYS A 118 -5.04 20.24 -33.59
C CYS A 118 -5.37 18.75 -33.41
N ILE A 119 -5.60 18.03 -34.53
CA ILE A 119 -5.86 16.58 -34.52
C ILE A 119 -4.65 15.81 -33.96
N PHE A 120 -3.43 16.17 -34.36
CA PHE A 120 -2.22 15.52 -33.88
C PHE A 120 -2.06 15.67 -32.35
N ILE A 121 -2.29 16.86 -31.81
CA ILE A 121 -2.23 17.12 -30.36
C ILE A 121 -3.32 16.33 -29.63
N ALA A 122 -4.53 16.29 -30.17
CA ALA A 122 -5.64 15.55 -29.57
C ALA A 122 -5.35 14.04 -29.50
N LEU A 123 -4.79 13.45 -30.56
CA LEU A 123 -4.40 12.04 -30.60
C LEU A 123 -3.28 11.75 -29.59
N LEU A 124 -2.28 12.61 -29.52
CA LEU A 124 -1.14 12.47 -28.60
C LEU A 124 -1.57 12.63 -27.13
N LEU A 125 -2.50 13.54 -26.83
CA LEU A 125 -3.10 13.69 -25.50
C LEU A 125 -3.91 12.44 -25.12
N HIS A 126 -4.71 11.92 -26.05
CA HIS A 126 -5.53 10.73 -25.82
C HIS A 126 -4.66 9.49 -25.54
N TYR A 127 -3.61 9.29 -26.35
CA TYR A 127 -2.64 8.21 -26.16
C TYR A 127 -1.93 8.30 -24.79
N SER A 128 -1.43 9.48 -24.43
CA SER A 128 -0.75 9.68 -23.15
C SER A 128 -1.67 9.45 -21.94
N MET A 129 -2.94 9.85 -22.03
CA MET A 129 -3.92 9.59 -20.97
C MET A 129 -4.18 8.09 -20.79
N LEU A 130 -4.38 7.35 -21.89
CA LEU A 130 -4.56 5.89 -21.88
C LEU A 130 -3.33 5.15 -21.34
N ALA A 131 -2.13 5.61 -21.71
CA ALA A 131 -0.87 5.08 -21.19
C ALA A 131 -0.77 5.28 -19.67
N SER A 132 -1.09 6.48 -19.17
CA SER A 132 -1.13 6.76 -17.73
C SER A 132 -2.14 5.87 -17.00
N PHE A 133 -3.36 5.71 -17.51
CA PHE A 133 -4.37 4.80 -16.91
C PHE A 133 -3.88 3.35 -16.84
N THR A 134 -3.21 2.89 -17.90
CA THR A 134 -2.61 1.55 -17.94
C THR A 134 -1.52 1.39 -16.88
N TRP A 135 -0.70 2.42 -16.65
CA TRP A 135 0.32 2.46 -15.59
C TRP A 135 -0.26 2.44 -14.18
N PHE A 136 -1.29 3.24 -13.92
CA PHE A 136 -1.96 3.21 -12.62
C PHE A 136 -2.65 1.87 -12.36
N PHE A 137 -3.25 1.26 -13.37
CA PHE A 137 -3.86 -0.07 -13.25
C PHE A 137 -2.82 -1.15 -12.94
N ILE A 138 -1.68 -1.14 -13.63
CA ILE A 138 -0.59 -2.09 -13.37
C ILE A 138 -0.01 -1.90 -11.97
N GLN A 139 0.14 -0.65 -11.51
CA GLN A 139 0.61 -0.34 -10.16
C GLN A 139 -0.39 -0.83 -9.09
N ALA A 140 -1.69 -0.70 -9.33
CA ALA A 140 -2.74 -1.21 -8.46
C ALA A 140 -2.75 -2.75 -8.42
N LEU A 141 -2.61 -3.41 -9.57
CA LEU A 141 -2.50 -4.88 -9.64
C LEU A 141 -1.25 -5.39 -8.92
N HIS A 142 -0.13 -4.68 -9.03
CA HIS A 142 1.10 -5.02 -8.30
C HIS A 142 0.88 -4.95 -6.78
N MET A 143 0.25 -3.88 -6.27
CA MET A 143 -0.06 -3.77 -4.84
C MET A 143 -1.02 -4.88 -4.39
N TYR A 144 -2.05 -5.17 -5.18
CA TYR A 144 -3.02 -6.23 -4.90
C TYR A 144 -2.37 -7.61 -4.82
N LEU A 145 -1.54 -7.96 -5.80
CA LEU A 145 -0.80 -9.22 -5.81
C LEU A 145 0.20 -9.30 -4.66
N TRP A 146 0.82 -8.18 -4.28
CA TRP A 146 1.74 -8.12 -3.16
C TRP A 146 1.05 -8.37 -1.81
N LEU A 147 -0.15 -7.81 -1.61
CA LEU A 147 -0.97 -8.03 -0.41
C LEU A 147 -1.44 -9.49 -0.26
N ILE A 148 -1.77 -10.15 -1.38
CA ILE A 148 -2.37 -11.49 -1.36
C ILE A 148 -1.33 -12.59 -1.46
N ARG A 149 -0.19 -12.31 -2.09
CA ARG A 149 0.81 -13.31 -2.47
C ARG A 149 2.19 -12.91 -1.96
N GLN A 150 2.35 -12.96 -0.63
CA GLN A 150 3.60 -12.69 0.11
C GLN A 150 4.82 -13.50 -0.39
N ASN A 151 4.63 -14.59 -1.15
CA ASN A 151 5.66 -15.62 -1.35
C ASN A 151 5.99 -15.99 -2.82
N VAL A 152 5.62 -15.17 -3.82
CA VAL A 152 6.00 -15.44 -5.22
C VAL A 152 6.95 -14.38 -5.74
N SER A 153 8.24 -14.65 -5.64
CA SER A 153 9.30 -13.89 -6.30
C SER A 153 9.34 -14.20 -7.79
N ILE A 154 8.50 -13.52 -8.57
CA ILE A 154 8.52 -13.66 -10.03
C ILE A 154 9.79 -13.01 -10.58
N THR A 155 10.74 -13.83 -11.03
CA THR A 155 11.95 -13.37 -11.70
C THR A 155 11.59 -12.58 -12.97
N ASN A 156 12.19 -11.41 -13.15
CA ASN A 156 11.97 -10.49 -14.30
C ASN A 156 10.56 -9.87 -14.40
N TYR A 157 9.76 -9.89 -13.31
CA TYR A 157 8.43 -9.28 -13.25
C TYR A 157 8.40 -7.80 -13.64
N MET A 158 9.31 -7.01 -13.08
CA MET A 158 9.41 -5.57 -13.33
C MET A 158 9.59 -5.28 -14.83
N ARG A 159 10.48 -6.02 -15.51
CA ARG A 159 10.73 -5.84 -16.95
C ARG A 159 9.51 -6.19 -17.80
N LYS A 160 8.77 -7.24 -17.43
CA LYS A 160 7.56 -7.67 -18.17
C LYS A 160 6.43 -6.64 -18.05
N ILE A 161 6.22 -6.10 -16.86
CA ILE A 161 5.26 -5.02 -16.63
C ILE A 161 5.66 -3.75 -17.37
N THR A 162 6.95 -3.40 -17.35
CA THR A 162 7.44 -2.25 -18.09
C THR A 162 7.15 -2.41 -19.59
N VAL A 163 7.44 -3.57 -20.18
CA VAL A 163 7.14 -3.80 -21.60
C VAL A 163 5.63 -3.75 -21.88
N LEU A 164 4.80 -4.32 -21.00
CA LEU A 164 3.35 -4.40 -21.21
C LEU A 164 2.65 -3.04 -21.21
N GLY A 165 2.90 -2.15 -20.26
CA GLY A 165 2.18 -0.86 -20.27
C GLY A 165 2.79 0.21 -21.17
N TRP A 166 3.96 -0.02 -21.76
CA TRP A 166 4.39 0.75 -22.94
C TRP A 166 3.83 0.19 -24.26
N ALA A 167 3.46 -1.10 -24.32
CA ALA A 167 2.95 -1.77 -25.53
C ALA A 167 1.41 -1.85 -25.62
N ALA A 168 0.71 -1.64 -24.52
CA ALA A 168 -0.75 -1.68 -24.44
C ALA A 168 -1.50 -0.37 -24.81
N PRO A 169 -0.96 0.85 -24.66
CA PRO A 169 -1.66 2.07 -25.11
C PRO A 169 -1.63 2.25 -26.64
#